data_AF-A0A142JHY0-F1
#
_entry.id   AF-A0A142JHY0-F1
#
_cell.length_a   1.000
_cell.length_b   1.000
_cell.length_c   1.000
_cell.angle_alpha   90.00
_cell.angle_beta   90.00
_cell.angle_gamma   90.00
#
_symmetry.space_group_name_H-M   'P 1'
#
loop_
_entity.id
_entity.type
_entity.pdbx_description
1 polymer ?
#
loop_
_entity_poly.entity_id
_entity_poly.type
_entity_poly.pdbx_seq_one_letter_code
_entity_poly.pdbx_strand_id
1 'polypeptide(L)'
;MSLVDLADAFAKVERLPQHERLLIAVLLNDPPRWSAGSIYDPSVWLGFDSSIRQLIEEYRTGDRQPSVALTPFGRGHVLVAMGHQTAQGVIDTLEAGIGLIRQQIGNK
;
A
#
# COMPACT_ATOMS: atom_id res chain seq x y z
N MET A 1 4.60 4.73 -15.31
CA MET A 1 5.12 4.75 -13.91
C MET A 1 6.30 5.70 -13.85
N SER A 2 6.20 6.82 -13.13
CA SER A 2 7.42 7.49 -12.70
C SER A 2 7.74 6.98 -11.30
N LEU A 3 8.97 6.54 -11.08
CA LEU A 3 9.49 6.20 -9.74
C LEU A 3 9.35 7.37 -8.75
N VAL A 4 9.07 8.59 -9.26
CA VAL A 4 8.90 9.84 -8.51
C VAL A 4 7.72 9.75 -7.54
N ASP A 5 6.57 9.19 -7.95
CA ASP A 5 5.37 9.16 -7.11
C ASP A 5 5.54 8.25 -5.87
N LEU A 6 6.27 7.14 -6.03
CA LEU A 6 6.61 6.25 -4.91
C LEU A 6 7.65 6.89 -3.98
N ALA A 7 8.69 7.51 -4.56
CA ALA A 7 9.73 8.19 -3.78
C ALA A 7 9.12 9.31 -2.92
N ASP A 8 8.24 10.11 -3.50
CA ASP A 8 7.53 11.19 -2.79
C ASP A 8 6.59 10.65 -1.71
N ALA A 9 5.89 9.55 -1.99
CA ALA A 9 5.05 8.89 -1.00
C ALA A 9 5.89 8.34 0.17
N PHE A 10 7.01 7.69 -0.13
CA PHE A 10 7.93 7.16 0.87
C PHE A 10 8.56 8.26 1.73
N ALA A 11 8.99 9.36 1.12
CA ALA A 11 9.58 10.50 1.81
C ALA A 11 8.63 11.14 2.84
N LYS A 12 7.30 10.99 2.67
CA LYS A 12 6.32 11.44 3.67
C LYS A 12 6.30 10.59 4.93
N VAL A 13 6.57 9.29 4.82
CA VAL A 13 6.46 8.33 5.92
C VAL A 13 7.81 7.95 6.53
N GLU A 14 8.93 8.15 5.83
CA GLU A 14 10.27 7.82 6.33
C GLU A 14 10.62 8.52 7.66
N ARG A 15 10.02 9.69 7.90
CA ARG A 15 10.22 10.50 9.11
C ARG A 15 9.34 10.04 10.28
N LEU A 16 8.33 9.22 10.02
CA LEU A 16 7.44 8.70 11.05
C LEU A 16 8.09 7.50 11.76
N PRO A 17 7.71 7.23 13.03
CA PRO A 17 8.06 5.98 13.69
C PRO A 17 7.60 4.79 12.86
N GLN A 18 8.38 3.70 12.83
CA GLN A 18 8.07 2.54 11.98
C GLN A 18 6.63 2.05 12.16
N HIS A 19 6.17 1.92 13.40
CA HIS A 19 4.82 1.45 13.74
C HIS A 19 3.68 2.37 13.26
N GLU A 20 3.99 3.57 12.80
CA GLU A 20 3.00 4.50 12.25
C GLU A 20 2.98 4.54 10.72
N ARG A 21 4.00 4.01 10.04
CA ARG A 21 4.17 4.21 8.61
C ARG A 21 3.10 3.49 7.82
N LEU A 22 2.32 4.23 7.05
CA LEU A 22 1.30 3.71 6.15
C LEU A 22 1.47 4.30 4.74
N LEU A 23 1.58 3.40 3.75
CA LEU A 23 1.52 3.70 2.33
C LEU A 23 0.35 2.92 1.71
N ILE A 24 -0.45 3.60 0.90
CA ILE A 24 -1.54 2.98 0.14
C ILE A 24 -1.46 3.44 -1.32
N ALA A 25 -1.51 2.50 -2.26
CA ALA A 25 -1.56 2.79 -3.69
C ALA A 25 -2.78 2.16 -4.35
N VAL A 26 -3.57 2.95 -5.06
CA VAL A 26 -4.66 2.46 -5.92
C VAL A 26 -4.07 2.14 -7.30
N LEU A 27 -4.08 0.86 -7.68
CA LEU A 27 -3.49 0.35 -8.93
C LEU A 27 -4.50 0.27 -10.09
N LEU A 28 -5.67 0.88 -9.96
CA LEU A 28 -6.67 0.97 -11.03
C LEU A 28 -6.29 2.01 -12.10
N ASN A 29 -5.48 3.00 -11.72
CA ASN A 29 -5.08 4.10 -12.59
C ASN A 29 -3.65 3.89 -13.11
N ASP A 30 -3.36 4.37 -14.32
CA ASP A 30 -1.99 4.56 -14.80
C ASP A 30 -1.73 6.07 -14.95
N PRO A 31 -0.90 6.69 -14.09
CA PRO A 31 -0.13 6.09 -13.00
C PRO A 31 -0.98 5.78 -11.74
N PRO A 32 -0.50 4.88 -10.84
CA PRO A 32 -1.14 4.62 -9.56
C PRO A 32 -1.27 5.89 -8.70
N ARG A 33 -2.38 5.99 -7.96
CA ARG A 33 -2.55 7.09 -6.99
C ARG A 33 -2.06 6.66 -5.62
N TRP A 34 -1.08 7.40 -5.07
CA TRP A 34 -0.51 7.15 -3.76
C TRP A 34 -1.15 8.02 -2.66
N SER A 35 -1.32 7.42 -1.49
CA SER A 35 -1.66 8.05 -0.21
C SER A 35 -0.64 7.58 0.82
N ALA A 36 -0.12 8.50 1.64
CA ALA A 36 1.00 8.22 2.54
C ALA A 36 0.89 9.07 3.80
N GLY A 37 1.07 8.47 4.98
CA GLY A 37 1.03 9.20 6.24
C GLY A 37 1.08 8.28 7.47
N SER A 38 0.67 8.83 8.61
CA SER A 38 0.54 8.06 9.84
C SER A 38 -0.70 7.17 9.76
N ILE A 39 -0.59 5.96 10.30
CA ILE A 39 -1.72 5.04 10.42
C ILE A 39 -2.84 5.59 11.32
N TYR A 40 -2.51 6.54 12.19
CA TYR A 40 -3.45 7.24 13.06
C TYR A 40 -4.15 8.42 12.37
N ASP A 41 -3.78 8.77 11.14
CA ASP A 41 -4.45 9.80 10.35
C ASP A 41 -5.51 9.15 9.44
N PRO A 42 -6.81 9.29 9.76
CA PRO A 42 -7.87 8.68 8.97
C PRO A 42 -7.93 9.25 7.55
N SER A 43 -7.42 10.46 7.29
CA SER A 43 -7.45 11.05 5.95
C SER A 43 -6.65 10.22 4.92
N VAL A 44 -5.69 9.41 5.40
CA VAL A 44 -4.87 8.51 4.57
C VAL A 44 -5.68 7.32 4.06
N TRP A 45 -6.63 6.81 4.85
CA TRP A 45 -7.27 5.50 4.61
C TRP A 45 -8.81 5.45 4.70
N LEU A 46 -9.49 6.52 5.11
CA LEU A 46 -10.94 6.54 5.29
C LEU A 46 -11.71 6.29 3.98
N GLY A 47 -11.13 6.58 2.82
CA GLY A 47 -11.76 6.33 1.52
C GLY A 47 -11.79 4.86 1.07
N PHE A 48 -11.16 3.95 1.83
CA PHE A 48 -11.05 2.54 1.46
C PHE A 48 -12.09 1.66 2.16
N ASP A 49 -12.31 0.47 1.60
CA ASP A 49 -13.32 -0.48 2.07
C ASP A 49 -12.98 -1.11 3.43
N SER A 50 -13.91 -1.92 3.95
CA SER A 50 -13.77 -2.58 5.25
C SER A 50 -12.56 -3.51 5.33
N SER A 51 -12.15 -4.12 4.21
CA SER A 51 -11.03 -5.05 4.18
C SER A 51 -9.72 -4.30 4.43
N ILE A 52 -9.49 -3.19 3.73
CA ILE A 52 -8.30 -2.36 3.93
C ILE A 52 -8.27 -1.76 5.34
N ARG A 53 -9.42 -1.30 5.84
CA ARG A 53 -9.55 -0.80 7.21
C ARG A 53 -9.20 -1.88 8.23
N GLN A 54 -9.68 -3.10 8.04
CA GLN A 54 -9.34 -4.22 8.90
C GLN A 54 -7.83 -4.51 8.89
N LEU A 55 -7.18 -4.49 7.72
CA LEU A 55 -5.73 -4.72 7.64
C LEU A 55 -4.94 -3.72 8.48
N ILE A 56 -5.36 -2.45 8.41
CA ILE A 56 -4.80 -1.31 9.14
C ILE A 56 -5.04 -1.47 10.65
N GLU A 57 -6.27 -1.76 11.07
CA GLU A 57 -6.58 -1.95 12.50
C GLU A 57 -5.82 -3.13 13.10
N GLU A 58 -5.74 -4.27 12.41
CA GLU A 58 -4.95 -5.43 12.87
C GLU A 58 -3.47 -5.06 13.07
N TYR A 59 -2.90 -4.20 12.22
CA TYR A 59 -1.54 -3.73 12.42
C TYR A 59 -1.45 -2.76 13.61
N ARG A 60 -2.42 -1.85 13.77
CA ARG A 60 -2.47 -0.90 14.90
C ARG A 60 -2.57 -1.58 16.25
N THR A 61 -3.32 -2.68 16.35
CA THR A 61 -3.51 -3.44 17.60
C THR A 61 -2.38 -4.41 17.89
N GLY A 62 -1.45 -4.61 16.95
CA GLY A 62 -0.33 -5.56 17.08
C GLY A 62 -0.69 -6.99 16.67
N ASP A 63 -1.88 -7.21 16.11
CA ASP A 63 -2.33 -8.51 15.59
C ASP A 63 -1.70 -8.85 14.24
N ARG A 64 -1.12 -7.86 13.56
CA ARG A 64 -0.36 -8.01 12.31
C ARG A 64 1.04 -7.44 12.45
N GLN A 65 2.02 -8.14 11.87
CA GLN A 65 3.40 -7.67 11.72
C GLN A 65 3.54 -6.70 10.53
N PRO A 66 4.60 -5.86 10.50
CA PRO A 66 4.92 -5.04 9.33
C PRO A 66 4.87 -5.85 8.05
N SER A 67 4.17 -5.32 7.05
CA SER A 67 3.85 -6.08 5.84
C SER A 67 3.49 -5.17 4.68
N VAL A 68 3.64 -5.71 3.47
CA VAL A 68 3.10 -5.13 2.24
C VAL A 68 2.11 -6.14 1.67
N ALA A 69 0.88 -5.71 1.43
CA ALA A 69 -0.21 -6.54 0.94
C ALA A 69 -0.82 -5.94 -0.33
N LEU A 70 -1.18 -6.80 -1.27
CA LEU A 70 -1.96 -6.45 -2.45
C LEU A 70 -3.36 -7.05 -2.30
N THR A 71 -4.39 -6.22 -2.28
CA THR A 71 -5.78 -6.63 -2.06
C THR A 71 -6.69 -6.15 -3.19
N PRO A 72 -7.72 -6.92 -3.58
CA PRO A 72 -8.75 -6.43 -4.49
C PRO A 72 -9.44 -5.17 -3.94
N PHE A 73 -9.74 -4.22 -4.81
CA PHE A 73 -10.47 -2.99 -4.48
C PHE A 73 -11.30 -2.53 -5.68
N GLY A 74 -12.63 -2.64 -5.59
CA GLY A 74 -13.53 -2.36 -6.71
C GLY A 74 -13.21 -3.21 -7.94
N ARG A 75 -12.88 -2.56 -9.06
CA ARG A 75 -12.46 -3.24 -10.32
C ARG A 75 -10.94 -3.42 -10.44
N GLY A 76 -10.18 -3.05 -9.41
CA GLY A 76 -8.73 -3.05 -9.43
C GLY A 76 -8.13 -3.65 -8.17
N HIS A 77 -6.92 -3.22 -7.87
CA HIS A 77 -6.18 -3.65 -6.69
C HIS A 77 -5.64 -2.44 -5.94
N VAL A 78 -5.45 -2.60 -4.65
CA VAL A 78 -4.79 -1.65 -3.77
C VAL A 78 -3.59 -2.33 -3.13
N LEU A 79 -2.45 -1.65 -3.14
CA LEU A 79 -1.31 -2.01 -2.30
C LEU A 79 -1.43 -1.28 -0.97
N VAL A 80 -1.25 -1.99 0.13
CA VAL A 80 -1.18 -1.45 1.49
C VAL A 80 0.16 -1.86 2.09
N ALA A 81 1.00 -0.90 2.46
CA ALA A 81 2.30 -1.13 3.07
C ALA A 81 2.35 -0.49 4.46
N MET A 82 2.48 -1.32 5.49
CA MET A 82 2.45 -0.94 6.90
C MET A 82 3.78 -1.30 7.55
N GLY A 83 4.38 -0.36 8.27
CA GLY A 83 5.60 -0.63 9.04
C GLY A 83 6.85 -0.91 8.21
N HIS A 84 6.83 -0.59 6.92
CA HIS A 84 7.93 -0.86 6.02
C HIS A 84 9.15 0.02 6.35
N GLN A 85 10.35 -0.55 6.17
CA GLN A 85 11.61 0.12 6.53
C GLN A 85 12.28 0.77 5.32
N THR A 86 12.12 0.21 4.13
CA THR A 86 12.77 0.66 2.90
C THR A 86 11.80 0.75 1.74
N ALA A 87 12.07 1.67 0.81
CA ALA A 87 11.28 1.79 -0.42
C ALA A 87 11.38 0.51 -1.28
N GLN A 88 12.53 -0.17 -1.25
CA GLN A 88 12.77 -1.39 -2.01
C GLN A 88 11.78 -2.51 -1.66
N GLY A 89 11.47 -2.74 -0.38
CA GLY A 89 10.50 -3.78 -0.01
C GLY A 89 9.08 -3.50 -0.52
N VAL A 90 8.73 -2.23 -0.71
CA VAL A 90 7.46 -1.81 -1.33
C VAL A 90 7.49 -2.04 -2.84
N ILE A 91 8.62 -1.74 -3.50
CA ILE A 91 8.85 -1.99 -4.93
C ILE A 91 8.73 -3.47 -5.24
N ASP A 92 9.46 -4.31 -4.52
CA ASP A 92 9.51 -5.76 -4.76
C ASP A 92 8.10 -6.38 -4.69
N THR A 93 7.31 -5.99 -3.69
CA THR A 93 5.94 -6.47 -3.53
C THR A 93 5.01 -5.95 -4.63
N LEU A 94 5.18 -4.69 -5.04
CA LEU A 94 4.40 -4.10 -6.12
C LEU A 94 4.68 -4.82 -7.45
N GLU A 95 5.94 -5.06 -7.77
CA GLU A 95 6.36 -5.75 -8.99
C GLU A 95 5.85 -7.19 -9.02
N ALA A 96 6.01 -7.93 -7.92
CA ALA A 96 5.49 -9.29 -7.79
C ALA A 96 3.97 -9.33 -7.94
N GLY A 97 3.25 -8.41 -7.27
CA GLY A 97 1.80 -8.31 -7.33
C GLY A 97 1.27 -7.96 -8.72
N ILE A 98 1.89 -6.98 -9.40
CA ILE A 98 1.56 -6.62 -10.79
C ILE A 98 1.84 -7.81 -11.71
N GLY A 99 2.94 -8.54 -11.50
CA GLY A 99 3.27 -9.75 -12.25
C GLY A 99 2.16 -10.81 -12.17
N LEU A 100 1.68 -11.09 -10.96
CA LEU A 100 0.57 -12.05 -10.73
C LEU A 100 -0.74 -11.59 -11.37
N ILE A 101 -1.10 -10.31 -11.23
CA ILE A 101 -2.30 -9.75 -11.86
C ILE A 101 -2.23 -9.89 -13.39
N ARG A 102 -1.08 -9.58 -14.00
CA ARG A 102 -0.87 -9.71 -15.44
C ARG A 102 -1.01 -11.14 -15.92
N GLN A 103 -0.50 -12.12 -15.17
CA GLN A 103 -0.67 -13.55 -15.49
C GLN A 103 -2.13 -14.00 -15.43
N GLN A 104 -2.90 -13.50 -14.45
CA GLN A 104 -4.33 -13.84 -14.34
C GLN A 104 -5.18 -13.23 -15.46
N ILE A 105 -4.79 -12.07 -15.98
CA ILE A 105 -5.47 -11.40 -17.11
C ILE A 105 -5.04 -11.99 -18.45
N GLY A 106 -3.76 -12.34 -18.62
CA GLY A 106 -3.21 -12.92 -19.85
C GLY A 106 -3.56 -14.40 -20.08
N ASN A 107 -4.06 -15.10 -19.06
CA ASN A 107 -4.59 -16.46 -19.15
C ASN A 107 -6.13 -16.51 -19.37
N LYS A 108 -6.75 -15.40 -19.73
CA LYS A 108 -8.15 -15.33 -20.20
C LYS A 108 -8.20 -15.00 -21.68
#